data_AF-A0A0W8DAS6-F1
#
_entry.id   AF-A0A0W8DAS6-F1
#
_cell.length_a   1.000
_cell.length_b   1.000
_cell.length_c   1.000
_cell.angle_alpha   90.00
_cell.angle_beta   90.00
_cell.angle_gamma   90.00
#
_symmetry.space_group_name_H-M   'P 1'
#
loop_
_entity.id
_entity.type
_entity.pdbx_description
1 polymer ?
#
loop_
_entity_poly.entity_id
_entity_poly.type
_entity_poly.pdbx_seq_one_letter_code
_entity_poly.pdbx_strand_id
1 'polypeptide(L)'
;MDSAETPGFSFLQRLIHDEECYAQLKNFLTKDEHPGGKELVDFCDAVKKYERSSVPTDRLGQASVIYWEFLSAEGGKKLIFPAAVVSDIQTQIHKAQAALRAVRAAPPEDSSDVSFCLPGSLFQHAMTFVEYEGFEKSGLLDKYVAALDQPPAATSGKSSSTPSIPPQLALFDSFSIMEVNARISHLALHKRSCDEQLVRMTKPGVAGGSRSVEVSNGSLKDSRVSALDICRLFLSQAGLLPSPDGDSNKKSTLKLLEHGPKLERSLKHLDKSPTRETMKIGVIYVGKKQHTQQEILHNEKGSRAYELFLSQLGWKVNMQTHRGFVGGLDTNPKSLSNGESTLYYASSHSEVIYHVVTMMPTKPSDPQQIDKKRHVGNDYVHIVWSDNATQNYDPSTITSHFNDVQIVIYPLRKAQRGLFLIKIHTKDKVPPFGPLQSGMVVHQVDLARLVRQTSMNANRVCRSQTMLYVRPYPTRKKLVDEIVERYAVEYKESQLLTMLFGNSSSTPAAASTPSGGAD
;
A
#
# COMPACT_ATOMS: atom_id res chain seq x y z
N MET A 1 28.77 5.21 -5.88
CA MET A 1 27.44 5.21 -5.24
C MET A 1 26.44 4.95 -6.33
N ASP A 2 25.56 3.98 -6.12
CA ASP A 2 24.48 3.70 -7.07
C ASP A 2 23.59 4.94 -7.14
N SER A 3 23.47 5.56 -8.31
CA SER A 3 22.69 6.79 -8.50
C SER A 3 21.23 6.60 -8.10
N ALA A 4 20.73 5.36 -8.09
CA ALA A 4 19.39 4.99 -7.68
C ALA A 4 19.08 5.19 -6.17
N GLU A 5 20.10 5.35 -5.31
CA GLU A 5 19.93 5.56 -3.86
C GLU A 5 19.85 7.05 -3.47
N THR A 6 19.97 7.97 -4.44
CA THR A 6 19.94 9.42 -4.19
C THR A 6 18.50 9.92 -4.00
N PRO A 7 18.15 10.61 -2.90
CA PRO A 7 16.80 11.15 -2.70
C PRO A 7 16.47 12.19 -3.78
N GLY A 8 15.41 11.95 -4.56
CA GLY A 8 14.92 12.89 -5.59
C GLY A 8 14.52 12.27 -6.94
N PHE A 9 14.86 11.01 -7.21
CA PHE A 9 14.47 10.34 -8.46
C PHE A 9 12.97 10.06 -8.51
N SER A 10 12.37 10.27 -9.68
CA SER A 10 10.95 9.97 -9.95
C SER A 10 10.70 8.45 -9.96
N PHE A 11 9.44 8.00 -9.93
CA PHE A 11 9.13 6.56 -9.95
C PHE A 11 9.67 5.88 -11.21
N LEU A 12 9.42 6.47 -12.38
CA LEU A 12 9.89 5.95 -13.66
C LEU A 12 11.41 5.85 -13.68
N GLN A 13 12.10 6.83 -13.12
CA GLN A 13 13.55 6.86 -13.07
C GLN A 13 14.13 5.79 -12.14
N ARG A 14 13.46 5.47 -11.03
CA ARG A 14 13.84 4.29 -10.21
C ARG A 14 13.54 2.98 -10.94
N LEU A 15 12.40 2.92 -11.64
CA LEU A 15 11.96 1.75 -12.39
C LEU A 15 12.95 1.36 -13.48
N ILE A 16 13.50 2.33 -14.24
CA ILE A 16 14.46 2.04 -15.31
C ILE A 16 15.80 1.47 -14.79
N HIS A 17 16.17 1.76 -13.53
CA HIS A 17 17.39 1.23 -12.91
C HIS A 17 17.23 -0.20 -12.39
N ASP A 18 16.01 -0.64 -12.13
CA ASP A 18 15.71 -2.04 -11.79
C ASP A 18 15.62 -2.87 -13.09
N GLU A 19 16.63 -3.72 -13.33
CA GLU A 19 16.76 -4.48 -14.59
C GLU A 19 15.55 -5.39 -14.85
N GLU A 20 14.99 -6.01 -13.82
CA GLU A 20 13.89 -6.96 -13.95
C GLU A 20 12.57 -6.22 -14.24
N CYS A 21 12.29 -5.16 -13.48
CA CYS A 21 11.10 -4.35 -13.66
C CYS A 21 11.12 -3.59 -14.99
N TYR A 22 12.28 -3.09 -15.40
CA TYR A 22 12.42 -2.35 -16.65
C TYR A 22 12.32 -3.26 -17.87
N ALA A 23 12.83 -4.50 -17.81
CA ALA A 23 12.65 -5.49 -18.87
C ALA A 23 11.17 -5.82 -19.12
N GLN A 24 10.38 -5.93 -18.05
CA GLN A 24 8.93 -6.14 -18.14
C GLN A 24 8.22 -4.93 -18.77
N LEU A 25 8.58 -3.71 -18.34
CA LEU A 25 8.05 -2.48 -18.92
C LEU A 25 8.42 -2.34 -20.40
N LYS A 26 9.66 -2.62 -20.77
CA LYS A 26 10.14 -2.59 -22.16
C LYS A 26 9.32 -3.53 -23.03
N ASN A 27 9.14 -4.78 -22.59
CA ASN A 27 8.32 -5.76 -23.30
C ASN A 27 6.86 -5.31 -23.46
N PHE A 28 6.30 -4.65 -22.45
CA PHE A 28 4.95 -4.08 -22.53
C PHE A 28 4.88 -2.95 -23.57
N LEU A 29 5.79 -1.98 -23.50
CA LEU A 29 5.81 -0.81 -24.38
C LEU A 29 6.15 -1.14 -25.84
N THR A 30 6.84 -2.26 -26.11
CA THR A 30 7.20 -2.69 -27.47
C THR A 30 6.17 -3.63 -28.11
N LYS A 31 5.09 -4.00 -27.41
CA LYS A 31 3.95 -4.72 -28.04
C LYS A 31 3.23 -3.77 -29.01
N ASP A 32 2.69 -4.32 -30.10
CA ASP A 32 2.08 -3.58 -31.24
C ASP A 32 0.87 -2.69 -30.88
N GLU A 33 0.51 -2.58 -29.60
CA GLU A 33 -0.66 -1.83 -29.09
C GLU A 33 -0.31 -0.43 -28.53
N HIS A 34 0.97 -0.07 -28.41
CA HIS A 34 1.39 1.20 -27.80
C HIS A 34 2.01 2.19 -28.81
N PRO A 35 1.22 3.12 -29.40
CA PRO A 35 1.76 4.14 -30.28
C PRO A 35 2.76 5.03 -29.53
N GLY A 36 4.03 5.03 -29.97
CA GLY A 36 5.11 5.79 -29.33
C GLY A 36 5.87 5.04 -28.21
N GLY A 37 5.49 3.79 -27.89
CA GLY A 37 6.15 3.01 -26.83
C GLY A 37 7.63 2.72 -27.13
N LYS A 38 7.99 2.48 -28.39
CA LYS A 38 9.40 2.32 -28.83
C LYS A 38 10.23 3.58 -28.57
N GLU A 39 9.68 4.76 -28.85
CA GLU A 39 10.39 6.04 -28.65
C GLU A 39 10.61 6.33 -27.17
N LEU A 40 9.64 5.97 -26.32
CA LEU A 40 9.73 6.04 -24.86
C LEU A 40 10.81 5.10 -24.31
N VAL A 41 10.88 3.87 -24.81
CA VAL A 41 11.94 2.91 -24.45
C VAL A 41 13.32 3.42 -24.86
N ASP A 42 13.45 3.95 -26.08
CA ASP A 42 14.73 4.51 -26.56
C ASP A 42 15.18 5.68 -25.67
N PHE A 43 14.25 6.54 -25.25
CA PHE A 43 14.54 7.65 -24.34
C PHE A 43 15.00 7.16 -22.97
N CYS A 44 14.27 6.23 -22.37
CA CYS A 44 14.60 5.62 -21.07
C CYS A 44 15.96 4.89 -21.11
N ASP A 45 16.26 4.17 -22.19
CA ASP A 45 17.56 3.50 -22.40
C ASP A 45 18.71 4.52 -22.47
N ALA A 46 18.49 5.64 -23.17
CA ALA A 46 19.49 6.69 -23.30
C ALA A 46 19.76 7.42 -21.96
N VAL A 47 18.70 7.75 -21.20
CA VAL A 47 18.83 8.35 -19.86
C VAL A 47 19.51 7.38 -18.89
N LYS A 48 19.11 6.10 -18.87
CA LYS A 48 19.74 5.05 -18.05
C LYS A 48 21.24 4.92 -18.34
N LYS A 49 21.64 4.99 -19.62
CA LYS A 49 23.04 4.96 -20.05
C LYS A 49 23.82 6.18 -19.56
N TYR A 50 23.22 7.38 -19.66
CA TYR A 50 23.80 8.63 -19.15
C TYR A 50 24.08 8.57 -17.65
N GLU A 51 23.10 8.10 -16.87
CA GLU A 51 23.19 8.07 -15.41
C GLU A 51 24.24 7.07 -14.90
N ARG A 52 24.46 5.98 -15.66
CA ARG A 52 25.49 4.97 -15.36
C ARG A 52 26.89 5.35 -15.80
N SER A 53 27.04 6.33 -16.70
CA SER A 53 28.36 6.81 -17.09
C SER A 53 29.04 7.48 -15.90
N SER A 54 30.29 7.14 -15.61
CA SER A 54 31.10 7.75 -14.56
C SER A 54 32.12 8.76 -15.10
N VAL A 55 32.34 8.76 -16.42
CA VAL A 55 33.33 9.60 -17.10
C VAL A 55 32.70 10.93 -17.52
N PRO A 56 33.21 12.09 -17.07
CA PRO A 56 32.60 13.40 -17.35
C PRO A 56 32.46 13.75 -18.84
N THR A 57 33.45 13.39 -19.66
CA THR A 57 33.42 13.61 -21.12
C THR A 57 32.37 12.76 -21.81
N ASP A 58 32.20 11.52 -21.35
CA ASP A 58 31.20 10.59 -21.90
C ASP A 58 29.79 11.04 -21.49
N ARG A 59 29.61 11.52 -20.26
CA ARG A 59 28.35 12.14 -19.82
C ARG A 59 27.97 13.32 -20.70
N LEU A 60 28.91 14.21 -21.00
CA LEU A 60 28.64 15.36 -21.87
C LEU A 60 28.26 14.93 -23.29
N GLY A 61 28.94 13.94 -23.85
CA GLY A 61 28.59 13.37 -25.15
C GLY A 61 27.19 12.75 -25.14
N GLN A 62 26.89 11.93 -24.14
CA GLN A 62 25.58 11.28 -24.00
C GLN A 62 24.45 12.29 -23.76
N ALA A 63 24.67 13.30 -22.92
CA ALA A 63 23.69 14.37 -22.71
C ALA A 63 23.39 15.15 -23.99
N SER A 64 24.42 15.41 -24.80
CA SER A 64 24.27 16.11 -26.09
C SER A 64 23.48 15.26 -27.10
N VAL A 65 23.71 13.95 -27.13
CA VAL A 65 22.96 13.01 -27.98
C VAL A 65 21.49 12.94 -27.54
N ILE A 66 21.21 12.78 -26.24
CA ILE A 66 19.84 12.75 -25.72
C ILE A 66 19.11 14.05 -26.04
N TYR A 67 19.77 15.19 -25.85
CA TYR A 67 19.21 16.50 -26.16
C TYR A 67 18.85 16.62 -27.65
N TRP A 68 19.76 16.22 -28.54
CA TRP A 68 19.52 16.28 -29.98
C TRP A 68 18.42 15.33 -30.44
N GLU A 69 18.44 14.07 -30.00
CA GLU A 69 17.53 13.03 -30.49
C GLU A 69 16.10 13.17 -29.95
N PHE A 70 15.92 13.70 -28.73
CA PHE A 70 14.62 13.67 -28.04
C PHE A 70 14.09 15.04 -27.63
N LEU A 71 14.94 16.06 -27.46
CA LEU A 71 14.53 17.38 -26.94
C LEU A 71 14.52 18.47 -28.02
N SER A 72 15.21 18.25 -29.15
CA SER A 72 15.23 19.16 -30.30
C SER A 72 14.06 18.90 -31.26
N ALA A 73 13.56 19.96 -31.89
CA ALA A 73 12.57 19.86 -32.97
C ALA A 73 13.09 19.10 -34.20
N GLU A 74 14.41 19.00 -34.36
CA GLU A 74 15.07 18.33 -35.48
C GLU A 74 15.33 16.82 -35.23
N GLY A 75 15.14 16.33 -33.99
CA GLY A 75 15.44 14.95 -33.58
C GLY A 75 14.49 13.86 -34.11
N GLY A 76 13.39 14.24 -34.76
CA GLY A 76 12.51 13.33 -35.49
C GLY A 76 11.66 12.36 -34.66
N LYS A 77 11.73 12.39 -33.32
CA LYS A 77 10.89 11.58 -32.40
C LYS A 77 9.69 12.37 -31.89
N LYS A 78 8.58 11.69 -31.55
CA LYS A 78 7.27 12.30 -31.21
C LYS A 78 7.10 12.73 -29.76
N LEU A 79 8.13 12.59 -28.91
CA LEU A 79 8.08 13.05 -27.53
C LEU A 79 8.23 14.58 -27.48
N ILE A 80 7.17 15.29 -27.11
CA ILE A 80 7.15 16.76 -27.04
C ILE A 80 7.34 17.18 -25.59
N PHE A 81 8.47 17.82 -25.28
CA PHE A 81 8.79 18.30 -23.94
C PHE A 81 8.47 19.80 -23.77
N PRO A 82 8.16 20.27 -22.55
CA PRO A 82 7.96 21.69 -22.28
C PRO A 82 9.23 22.50 -22.54
N ALA A 83 9.09 23.67 -23.15
CA ALA A 83 10.22 24.54 -23.50
C ALA A 83 11.12 24.90 -22.28
N ALA A 84 10.54 25.00 -21.09
CA ALA A 84 11.27 25.23 -19.86
C ALA A 84 12.24 24.07 -19.51
N VAL A 85 11.81 22.81 -19.70
CA VAL A 85 12.64 21.63 -19.44
C VAL A 85 13.77 21.53 -20.47
N VAL A 86 13.45 21.79 -21.74
CA VAL A 86 14.43 21.79 -22.84
C VAL A 86 15.48 22.87 -22.62
N SER A 87 15.06 24.10 -22.28
CA SER A 87 15.95 25.24 -22.07
C SER A 87 16.88 25.06 -20.86
N ASP A 88 16.40 24.47 -19.76
CA ASP A 88 17.23 24.17 -18.59
C ASP A 88 18.36 23.18 -18.93
N ILE A 89 18.00 22.05 -19.57
CA ILE A 89 18.97 21.03 -19.99
C ILE A 89 19.98 21.61 -20.99
N GLN A 90 19.52 22.38 -21.97
CA GLN A 90 20.38 23.05 -22.95
C GLN A 90 21.40 23.98 -22.27
N THR A 91 20.92 24.78 -21.30
CA THR A 91 21.77 25.75 -20.58
C THR A 91 22.87 25.04 -19.79
N GLN A 92 22.56 23.92 -19.15
CA GLN A 92 23.54 23.11 -18.41
C GLN A 92 24.58 22.47 -19.34
N ILE A 93 24.15 21.94 -20.49
CA ILE A 93 25.05 21.38 -21.51
C ILE A 93 25.98 22.47 -22.05
N HIS A 94 25.46 23.66 -22.39
CA HIS A 94 26.27 24.78 -22.87
C HIS A 94 27.29 25.26 -21.83
N LYS A 95 26.91 25.34 -20.55
CA LYS A 95 27.83 25.67 -19.45
C LYS A 95 28.95 24.63 -19.33
N ALA A 96 28.63 23.34 -19.43
CA ALA A 96 29.61 22.27 -19.41
C ALA A 96 30.60 22.34 -20.57
N GLN A 97 30.10 22.58 -21.78
CA GLN A 97 30.93 22.74 -22.98
C GLN A 97 31.84 23.96 -22.89
N ALA A 98 31.34 25.09 -22.38
CA ALA A 98 32.12 26.30 -22.18
C ALA A 98 33.25 26.09 -21.15
N ALA A 99 32.95 25.44 -20.02
CA ALA A 99 33.93 25.09 -19.01
C ALA A 99 35.03 24.16 -19.57
N LEU A 100 34.67 23.14 -20.35
CA LEU A 100 35.63 22.22 -20.97
C LEU A 100 36.52 22.92 -22.02
N ARG A 101 36.00 23.90 -22.75
CA ARG A 101 36.80 24.73 -23.66
C ARG A 101 37.76 25.64 -22.92
N ALA A 102 37.33 26.23 -21.79
CA ALA A 102 38.17 27.09 -20.96
C ALA A 102 39.36 26.31 -20.36
N VAL A 103 39.12 25.08 -19.89
CA VAL A 103 40.17 24.19 -19.37
C VAL A 103 41.19 23.83 -20.46
N ARG A 104 40.75 23.59 -21.71
CA ARG A 104 41.66 23.32 -22.85
C ARG A 104 42.49 24.52 -23.29
N ALA A 105 42.08 25.74 -22.92
CA ALA A 105 42.75 26.99 -23.29
C ALA A 105 43.70 27.53 -22.20
N ALA A 106 43.73 26.93 -21.00
CA ALA A 106 44.54 27.37 -19.88
C ALA A 106 45.99 26.82 -19.93
N PRO A 107 47.02 27.60 -19.54
CA PRO A 107 48.42 27.15 -19.48
C PRO A 107 48.65 26.11 -18.35
N PRO A 108 49.67 25.24 -18.48
CA PRO A 108 49.81 24.02 -17.66
C PRO A 108 50.13 24.22 -16.17
N GLU A 109 50.37 25.45 -15.68
CA GLU A 109 50.76 25.69 -14.28
C GLU A 109 49.61 26.10 -13.35
N ASP A 110 48.41 26.39 -13.87
CA ASP A 110 47.25 26.89 -13.10
C ASP A 110 46.05 25.90 -13.10
N SER A 111 46.31 24.59 -13.23
CA SER A 111 45.25 23.57 -13.27
C SER A 111 44.71 23.20 -11.88
N SER A 112 44.17 24.18 -11.14
CA SER A 112 43.34 23.89 -9.97
C SER A 112 41.88 23.61 -10.40
N ASP A 113 41.54 22.33 -10.53
CA ASP A 113 40.22 21.72 -10.33
C ASP A 113 38.94 22.48 -10.77
N VAL A 114 38.88 23.03 -11.98
CA VAL A 114 37.57 23.36 -12.59
C VAL A 114 37.10 22.20 -13.48
N SER A 115 36.81 21.07 -12.84
CA SER A 115 36.10 19.95 -13.45
C SER A 115 34.59 20.22 -13.38
N PHE A 116 34.03 20.99 -14.32
CA PHE A 116 32.57 21.06 -14.45
C PHE A 116 32.05 19.69 -14.95
N CYS A 117 31.34 18.97 -14.10
CA CYS A 117 30.72 17.69 -14.43
C CYS A 117 29.20 17.84 -14.46
N LEU A 118 28.55 17.32 -15.49
CA LEU A 118 27.10 17.30 -15.53
C LEU A 118 26.54 16.38 -14.43
N PRO A 119 25.51 16.83 -13.70
CA PRO A 119 24.91 16.03 -12.63
C PRO A 119 24.21 14.80 -13.21
N GLY A 120 24.23 13.69 -12.48
CA GLY A 120 23.46 12.49 -12.85
C GLY A 120 21.96 12.79 -12.98
N SER A 121 21.45 13.75 -12.20
CA SER A 121 20.06 14.20 -12.22
C SER A 121 19.70 15.18 -13.35
N LEU A 122 20.57 15.40 -14.35
CA LEU A 122 20.33 16.38 -15.43
C LEU A 122 18.96 16.19 -16.11
N PHE A 123 18.53 14.94 -16.31
CA PHE A 123 17.28 14.60 -16.98
C PHE A 123 16.09 14.41 -16.01
N GLN A 124 16.24 14.75 -14.73
CA GLN A 124 15.20 14.53 -13.70
C GLN A 124 13.85 15.15 -14.10
N HIS A 125 13.84 16.42 -14.52
CA HIS A 125 12.62 17.11 -14.91
C HIS A 125 11.98 16.52 -16.18
N ALA A 126 12.80 16.03 -17.11
CA ALA A 126 12.30 15.33 -18.30
C ALA A 126 11.68 13.99 -17.92
N MET A 127 12.31 13.21 -17.04
CA MET A 127 11.76 11.95 -16.52
C MET A 127 10.46 12.14 -15.74
N THR A 128 10.37 13.18 -14.90
CA THR A 128 9.13 13.54 -14.19
C THR A 128 8.03 13.96 -15.16
N PHE A 129 8.35 14.66 -16.24
CA PHE A 129 7.36 15.01 -17.27
C PHE A 129 6.85 13.76 -18.01
N VAL A 130 7.73 12.85 -18.41
CA VAL A 130 7.36 11.58 -19.04
C VAL A 130 6.51 10.72 -18.10
N GLU A 131 6.81 10.71 -16.81
CA GLU A 131 6.00 10.03 -15.80
C GLU A 131 4.60 10.64 -15.68
N TYR A 132 4.49 11.96 -15.63
CA TYR A 132 3.20 12.63 -15.54
C TYR A 132 2.35 12.47 -16.81
N GLU A 133 2.88 12.85 -17.98
CA GLU A 133 2.11 12.79 -19.23
C GLU A 133 1.92 11.35 -19.73
N GLY A 134 2.97 10.53 -19.63
CA GLY A 134 2.98 9.15 -20.10
C GLY A 134 2.31 8.19 -19.13
N PHE A 135 2.70 8.17 -17.86
CA PHE A 135 2.23 7.15 -16.90
C PHE A 135 0.96 7.56 -16.16
N GLU A 136 0.87 8.79 -15.62
CA GLU A 136 -0.29 9.25 -14.83
C GLU A 136 -1.47 9.69 -15.72
N LYS A 137 -1.25 10.60 -16.67
CA LYS A 137 -2.33 11.23 -17.45
C LYS A 137 -2.90 10.33 -18.56
N SER A 138 -2.04 9.55 -19.23
CA SER A 138 -2.49 8.65 -20.31
C SER A 138 -3.01 7.29 -19.80
N GLY A 139 -2.88 7.02 -18.50
CA GLY A 139 -3.24 5.75 -17.86
C GLY A 139 -2.35 4.58 -18.29
N LEU A 140 -1.16 4.83 -18.83
CA LEU A 140 -0.22 3.79 -19.26
C LEU A 140 0.27 2.96 -18.07
N LEU A 141 0.38 3.56 -16.89
CA LEU A 141 0.74 2.86 -15.66
C LEU A 141 -0.32 1.84 -15.26
N ASP A 142 -1.59 2.24 -15.27
CA ASP A 142 -2.71 1.34 -14.95
C ASP A 142 -2.80 0.19 -15.95
N LYS A 143 -2.55 0.46 -17.23
CA LYS A 143 -2.49 -0.57 -18.28
C LYS A 143 -1.31 -1.50 -18.10
N TYR A 144 -0.14 -0.98 -17.71
CA TYR A 144 1.05 -1.76 -17.44
C TYR A 144 0.83 -2.69 -16.23
N VAL A 145 0.30 -2.15 -15.13
CA VAL A 145 -0.03 -2.92 -13.91
C VAL A 145 -1.09 -3.98 -14.22
N ALA A 146 -2.14 -3.63 -14.97
CA ALA A 146 -3.15 -4.58 -15.40
C ALA A 146 -2.60 -5.70 -16.32
N ALA A 147 -1.58 -5.40 -17.14
CA ALA A 147 -0.91 -6.39 -17.97
C ALA A 147 0.01 -7.32 -17.17
N LEU A 148 0.57 -6.86 -16.04
CA LEU A 148 1.33 -7.70 -15.11
C LEU A 148 0.43 -8.71 -14.37
N ASP A 149 -0.85 -8.39 -14.19
CA ASP A 149 -1.85 -9.26 -13.53
C ASP A 149 -2.45 -10.34 -14.46
N GLN A 150 -2.17 -10.32 -15.77
CA GLN A 150 -2.68 -11.31 -16.72
C GLN A 150 -1.76 -12.54 -16.84
N PRO A 151 -2.29 -13.78 -16.77
CA PRO A 151 -1.50 -14.98 -17.07
C PRO A 151 -1.09 -14.99 -18.56
N PRO A 152 0.10 -15.51 -18.91
CA PRO A 152 0.54 -15.55 -20.30
C PRO A 152 -0.45 -16.33 -21.16
N ALA A 153 -0.82 -15.78 -22.32
CA ALA A 153 -1.54 -16.53 -23.34
C ALA A 153 -0.73 -17.77 -23.71
N ALA A 154 -1.38 -18.93 -23.76
CA ALA A 154 -0.75 -20.22 -24.01
C ALA A 154 -0.11 -20.28 -25.41
N THR A 155 1.15 -19.84 -25.52
CA THR A 155 2.00 -20.15 -26.66
C THR A 155 2.80 -21.41 -26.36
N SER A 156 2.59 -22.42 -27.19
CA SER A 156 3.22 -23.73 -27.11
C SER A 156 4.75 -23.64 -27.08
N GLY A 157 5.36 -24.21 -26.03
CA GLY A 157 6.69 -24.78 -26.09
C GLY A 157 7.86 -23.86 -25.69
N LYS A 158 8.10 -23.74 -24.39
CA LYS A 158 9.40 -23.93 -23.68
C LYS A 158 9.34 -23.22 -22.33
N SER A 159 9.83 -23.91 -21.31
CA SER A 159 9.89 -23.49 -19.90
C SER A 159 10.49 -22.09 -19.71
N SER A 160 9.75 -21.18 -19.08
CA SER A 160 10.32 -20.10 -18.26
C SER A 160 9.29 -19.61 -17.23
N SER A 161 9.82 -19.12 -16.11
CA SER A 161 9.16 -18.71 -14.87
C SER A 161 7.83 -17.97 -15.03
N THR A 162 6.86 -18.31 -14.16
CA THR A 162 5.67 -17.51 -13.85
C THR A 162 6.05 -16.03 -13.64
N PRO A 163 5.34 -15.05 -14.24
CA PRO A 163 5.57 -13.65 -13.93
C PRO A 163 5.09 -13.40 -12.50
N SER A 164 6.03 -13.36 -11.57
CA SER A 164 5.85 -12.83 -10.23
C SER A 164 6.02 -11.32 -10.37
N ILE A 165 5.02 -10.52 -9.99
CA ILE A 165 5.19 -9.07 -9.82
C ILE A 165 6.43 -8.87 -8.95
N PRO A 166 7.49 -8.20 -9.44
CA PRO A 166 8.69 -7.98 -8.66
C PRO A 166 8.33 -7.38 -7.30
N PRO A 167 8.89 -7.85 -6.18
CA PRO A 167 8.58 -7.33 -4.84
C PRO A 167 8.67 -5.80 -4.72
N GLN A 168 9.51 -5.18 -5.52
CA GLN A 168 9.70 -3.73 -5.67
C GLN A 168 8.45 -3.02 -6.23
N LEU A 169 7.76 -3.64 -7.19
CA LEU A 169 6.49 -3.16 -7.73
C LEU A 169 5.32 -3.45 -6.77
N ALA A 170 5.40 -4.50 -5.96
CA ALA A 170 4.42 -4.74 -4.89
C ALA A 170 4.50 -3.71 -3.74
N LEU A 171 5.67 -3.09 -3.53
CA LEU A 171 5.83 -1.93 -2.65
C LEU A 171 5.28 -0.65 -3.27
N PHE A 172 5.21 -0.54 -4.60
CA PHE A 172 4.65 0.61 -5.28
C PHE A 172 3.15 0.79 -4.99
N ASP A 173 2.35 -0.28 -4.94
CA ASP A 173 0.96 -0.21 -4.49
C ASP A 173 0.82 0.45 -3.11
N SER A 174 1.77 0.19 -2.20
CA SER A 174 1.79 0.84 -0.88
C SER A 174 2.27 2.29 -0.91
N PHE A 175 3.19 2.66 -1.81
CA PHE A 175 3.64 4.04 -1.99
C PHE A 175 2.62 4.90 -2.76
N SER A 176 1.97 4.37 -3.79
CA SER A 176 0.90 5.04 -4.55
C SER A 176 -0.33 5.30 -3.69
N ILE A 177 -0.72 4.37 -2.81
CA ILE A 177 -1.80 4.61 -1.84
C ILE A 177 -1.38 5.68 -0.84
N MET A 178 -0.12 5.70 -0.39
CA MET A 178 0.39 6.71 0.54
C MET A 178 0.52 8.09 -0.12
N GLU A 179 0.93 8.14 -1.38
CA GLU A 179 1.04 9.35 -2.19
C GLU A 179 -0.33 9.90 -2.57
N VAL A 180 -1.29 9.05 -2.96
CA VAL A 180 -2.69 9.44 -3.18
C VAL A 180 -3.28 9.99 -1.89
N ASN A 181 -3.06 9.33 -0.75
CA ASN A 181 -3.51 9.84 0.54
C ASN A 181 -2.84 11.18 0.91
N ALA A 182 -1.55 11.36 0.58
CA ALA A 182 -0.82 12.60 0.81
C ALA A 182 -1.29 13.72 -0.13
N ARG A 183 -1.52 13.44 -1.43
CA ARG A 183 -2.05 14.37 -2.43
C ARG A 183 -3.49 14.77 -2.09
N ILE A 184 -4.36 13.82 -1.70
CA ILE A 184 -5.72 14.10 -1.22
C ILE A 184 -5.66 14.95 0.05
N SER A 185 -4.79 14.63 0.99
CA SER A 185 -4.60 15.43 2.21
C SER A 185 -4.09 16.84 1.89
N HIS A 186 -3.15 16.97 0.95
CA HIS A 186 -2.61 18.26 0.51
C HIS A 186 -3.66 19.10 -0.21
N LEU A 187 -4.41 18.52 -1.16
CA LEU A 187 -5.53 19.18 -1.85
C LEU A 187 -6.65 19.56 -0.90
N ALA A 188 -6.99 18.71 0.08
CA ALA A 188 -7.96 19.02 1.11
C ALA A 188 -7.49 20.19 2.00
N LEU A 189 -6.21 20.22 2.36
CA LEU A 189 -5.60 21.31 3.14
C LEU A 189 -5.48 22.60 2.32
N HIS A 190 -5.16 22.51 1.03
CA HIS A 190 -5.09 23.66 0.12
C HIS A 190 -6.48 24.24 -0.16
N LYS A 191 -7.49 23.39 -0.44
CA LYS A 191 -8.89 23.81 -0.59
C LYS A 191 -9.43 24.41 0.70
N ARG A 192 -9.08 23.82 1.86
CA ARG A 192 -9.34 24.43 3.18
C ARG A 192 -8.66 25.80 3.32
N SER A 193 -7.42 25.97 2.83
CA SER A 193 -6.67 27.23 2.92
C SER A 193 -7.20 28.32 2.00
N CYS A 194 -7.73 27.96 0.82
CA CYS A 194 -8.25 28.90 -0.17
C CYS A 194 -9.72 29.26 0.08
N ASP A 195 -10.46 28.43 0.82
CA ASP A 195 -11.87 28.64 1.12
C ASP A 195 -12.04 29.33 2.49
N GLU A 196 -12.09 30.67 2.47
CA GLU A 196 -12.17 31.51 3.68
C GLU A 196 -13.37 31.17 4.57
N GLN A 197 -14.48 30.65 4.02
CA GLN A 197 -15.64 30.20 4.78
C GLN A 197 -15.33 28.93 5.60
N LEU A 198 -14.64 27.95 5.01
CA LEU A 198 -14.27 26.69 5.69
C LEU A 198 -13.21 26.90 6.78
N VAL A 199 -12.28 27.85 6.58
CA VAL A 199 -11.31 28.28 7.61
C VAL A 199 -12.01 28.88 8.83
N ARG A 200 -13.06 29.69 8.60
CA ARG A 200 -13.83 30.36 9.67
C ARG A 200 -14.65 29.38 10.50
N MET A 201 -15.24 28.36 9.86
CA MET A 201 -16.09 27.37 10.52
C MET A 201 -15.33 26.33 11.36
N THR A 202 -14.03 26.15 11.12
CA THR A 202 -13.21 25.10 11.77
C THR A 202 -12.24 25.63 12.83
N LYS A 203 -12.27 26.93 13.14
CA LYS A 203 -11.53 27.52 14.27
C LYS A 203 -12.30 27.29 15.58
N PRO A 204 -11.69 26.70 16.62
CA PRO A 204 -12.32 26.61 17.93
C PRO A 204 -12.51 28.03 18.49
N GLY A 205 -13.76 28.47 18.71
CA GLY A 205 -14.07 29.61 19.58
C GLY A 205 -14.52 30.94 18.95
N VAL A 206 -14.95 31.02 17.69
CA VAL A 206 -15.52 32.29 17.16
C VAL A 206 -17.02 32.37 17.44
N ALA A 207 -17.36 33.03 18.55
CA ALA A 207 -18.71 33.48 18.85
C ALA A 207 -19.17 34.56 17.84
N GLY A 208 -20.46 34.53 17.51
CA GLY A 208 -21.06 35.31 16.44
C GLY A 208 -20.87 36.83 16.59
N GLY A 209 -20.53 37.46 15.48
CA GLY A 209 -20.53 38.91 15.30
C GLY A 209 -21.11 39.24 13.92
N SER A 210 -22.14 40.08 13.94
CA SER A 210 -23.04 40.44 12.84
C SER A 210 -22.45 41.45 11.84
N ARG A 211 -23.16 41.54 10.69
CA ARG A 211 -23.17 42.56 9.61
C ARG A 211 -22.27 42.30 8.40
N SER A 212 -22.85 42.07 7.21
CA SER A 212 -23.66 42.93 6.30
C SER A 212 -22.74 43.48 5.21
N VAL A 213 -22.82 42.90 4.01
CA VAL A 213 -22.19 43.45 2.79
C VAL A 213 -23.29 44.12 1.97
N GLU A 214 -23.09 45.39 1.67
CA GLU A 214 -23.93 46.18 0.77
C GLU A 214 -23.91 45.60 -0.65
N VAL A 215 -25.08 45.40 -1.21
CA VAL A 215 -25.28 44.90 -2.57
C VAL A 215 -25.56 46.09 -3.48
N SER A 216 -24.67 46.35 -4.44
CA SER A 216 -24.93 47.28 -5.53
C SER A 216 -25.91 46.64 -6.53
N ASN A 217 -27.01 47.36 -6.76
CA ASN A 217 -28.12 47.09 -7.68
C ASN A 217 -27.81 46.23 -8.91
N GLY A 218 -28.19 44.95 -8.80
CA GLY A 218 -28.49 44.07 -9.92
C GLY A 218 -29.41 42.97 -9.38
N SER A 219 -30.68 43.00 -9.78
CA SER A 219 -31.76 42.16 -9.24
C SER A 219 -31.48 40.65 -9.39
N LEU A 220 -30.74 40.06 -8.45
CA LEU A 220 -30.78 38.64 -8.16
C LEU A 220 -31.57 38.47 -6.88
N LYS A 221 -32.79 37.93 -7.02
CA LYS A 221 -33.60 37.52 -5.88
C LYS A 221 -32.75 36.62 -4.99
N ASP A 222 -32.69 36.99 -3.73
CA ASP A 222 -31.99 36.34 -2.63
C ASP A 222 -32.57 34.93 -2.40
N SER A 223 -32.21 34.00 -3.28
CA SER A 223 -32.56 32.59 -3.18
C SER A 223 -31.38 31.94 -2.48
N ARG A 224 -31.51 31.66 -1.18
CA ARG A 224 -30.61 30.71 -0.50
C ARG A 224 -30.54 29.48 -1.40
N VAL A 225 -29.35 29.15 -1.89
CA VAL A 225 -29.11 27.90 -2.65
C VAL A 225 -29.72 26.78 -1.82
N SER A 226 -30.71 26.09 -2.39
CA SER A 226 -31.46 25.11 -1.61
C SER A 226 -30.50 24.03 -1.13
N ALA A 227 -30.77 23.43 0.04
CA ALA A 227 -29.95 22.31 0.50
C ALA A 227 -29.88 21.18 -0.55
N LEU A 228 -30.92 21.05 -1.38
CA LEU A 228 -30.98 20.13 -2.51
C LEU A 228 -29.96 20.49 -3.59
N ASP A 229 -29.84 21.77 -3.95
CA ASP A 229 -28.87 22.25 -4.94
C ASP A 229 -27.43 22.11 -4.42
N ILE A 230 -27.19 22.35 -3.14
CA ILE A 230 -25.88 22.13 -2.49
C ILE A 230 -25.51 20.64 -2.51
N CYS A 231 -26.43 19.76 -2.13
CA CYS A 231 -26.22 18.30 -2.19
C CYS A 231 -25.98 17.81 -3.62
N ARG A 232 -26.73 18.32 -4.60
CA ARG A 232 -26.55 17.97 -6.01
C ARG A 232 -25.18 18.41 -6.53
N LEU A 233 -24.75 19.62 -6.20
CA LEU A 233 -23.42 20.13 -6.55
C LEU A 233 -22.30 19.32 -5.88
N PHE A 234 -22.47 18.94 -4.61
CA PHE A 234 -21.50 18.09 -3.89
C PHE A 234 -21.36 16.72 -4.55
N LEU A 235 -22.48 16.04 -4.86
CA LEU A 235 -22.47 14.73 -5.51
C LEU A 235 -21.88 14.79 -6.93
N SER A 236 -22.10 15.90 -7.64
CA SER A 236 -21.48 16.15 -8.95
C SER A 236 -19.97 16.39 -8.84
N GLN A 237 -19.52 17.22 -7.88
CA GLN A 237 -18.08 17.44 -7.62
C GLN A 237 -17.37 16.17 -7.13
N ALA A 238 -18.07 15.28 -6.44
CA ALA A 238 -17.57 13.97 -6.02
C ALA A 238 -17.53 12.94 -7.18
N GLY A 239 -18.00 13.31 -8.38
CA GLY A 239 -18.04 12.41 -9.55
C GLY A 239 -19.11 11.32 -9.47
N LEU A 240 -20.08 11.45 -8.56
CA LEU A 240 -21.18 10.52 -8.37
C LEU A 240 -22.38 10.86 -9.27
N LEU A 241 -22.58 12.14 -9.57
CA LEU A 241 -23.55 12.62 -10.57
C LEU A 241 -22.83 13.24 -11.78
N PRO A 242 -23.45 13.23 -12.97
CA PRO A 242 -22.93 13.96 -14.13
C PRO A 242 -22.72 15.46 -13.81
N SER A 243 -21.73 16.07 -14.45
CA SER A 243 -21.51 17.52 -14.33
C SER A 243 -22.70 18.29 -14.92
N PRO A 244 -23.17 19.38 -14.28
CA PRO A 244 -24.22 20.23 -14.83
C PRO A 244 -23.90 20.77 -16.24
N ASP A 245 -22.62 20.92 -16.59
CA ASP A 245 -22.16 21.44 -17.89
C ASP A 245 -21.92 20.35 -18.96
N GLY A 246 -22.44 19.13 -18.77
CA GLY A 246 -22.70 18.21 -19.87
C GLY A 246 -21.49 17.57 -20.54
N ASP A 247 -21.01 16.46 -19.96
CA ASP A 247 -20.49 15.35 -20.75
C ASP A 247 -21.62 14.31 -20.84
N SER A 248 -22.52 14.45 -21.82
CA SER A 248 -23.65 13.52 -22.04
C SER A 248 -23.23 12.06 -22.32
N ASN A 249 -21.93 11.82 -22.50
CA ASN A 249 -21.33 10.49 -22.66
C ASN A 249 -20.90 9.80 -21.35
N LYS A 250 -20.85 10.50 -20.21
CA LYS A 250 -20.50 9.89 -18.92
C LYS A 250 -21.78 9.45 -18.20
N LYS A 251 -22.13 8.16 -18.35
CA LYS A 251 -23.22 7.53 -17.59
C LYS A 251 -22.93 7.67 -16.08
N SER A 252 -23.96 8.03 -15.30
CA SER A 252 -23.90 8.04 -13.83
C SER A 252 -23.31 6.73 -13.30
N THR A 253 -22.33 6.84 -12.39
CA THR A 253 -21.70 5.69 -11.72
C THR A 253 -22.57 5.13 -10.60
N LEU A 254 -23.65 5.83 -10.23
CA LEU A 254 -24.57 5.40 -9.19
C LEU A 254 -25.43 4.23 -9.66
N LYS A 255 -25.53 3.21 -8.81
CA LYS A 255 -26.42 2.07 -8.99
C LYS A 255 -27.42 2.07 -7.84
N LEU A 256 -28.71 2.15 -8.17
CA LEU A 256 -29.76 1.99 -7.17
C LEU A 256 -29.94 0.50 -6.90
N LEU A 257 -29.96 0.11 -5.63
CA LEU A 257 -30.17 -1.29 -5.24
C LEU A 257 -31.59 -1.48 -4.73
N GLU A 258 -32.21 -2.59 -5.11
CA GLU A 258 -33.53 -2.99 -4.62
C GLU A 258 -33.46 -3.31 -3.12
N HIS A 259 -34.23 -2.57 -2.32
CA HIS A 259 -34.29 -2.83 -0.88
C HIS A 259 -35.03 -4.15 -0.60
N GLY A 260 -34.39 -5.06 0.13
CA GLY A 260 -35.05 -6.27 0.59
C GLY A 260 -34.20 -7.12 1.54
N PRO A 261 -34.79 -8.15 2.17
CA PRO A 261 -34.12 -8.99 3.16
C PRO A 261 -32.97 -9.84 2.57
N LYS A 262 -32.89 -9.98 1.24
CA LYS A 262 -31.75 -10.60 0.55
C LYS A 262 -30.56 -9.63 0.48
N LEU A 263 -30.79 -8.38 0.09
CA LEU A 263 -29.76 -7.34 0.08
C LEU A 263 -29.18 -7.12 1.49
N GLU A 264 -30.03 -7.01 2.51
CA GLU A 264 -29.57 -6.86 3.90
C GLU A 264 -28.65 -8.00 4.35
N ARG A 265 -28.95 -9.25 3.95
CA ARG A 265 -28.10 -10.40 4.27
C ARG A 265 -26.74 -10.30 3.57
N SER A 266 -26.72 -9.88 2.30
CA SER A 266 -25.49 -9.71 1.52
C SER A 266 -24.64 -8.55 2.06
N LEU A 267 -25.26 -7.44 2.46
CA LEU A 267 -24.59 -6.32 3.15
C LEU A 267 -24.01 -6.75 4.50
N LYS A 268 -24.78 -7.49 5.32
CA LYS A 268 -24.26 -8.07 6.58
C LYS A 268 -23.09 -9.03 6.34
N HIS A 269 -23.07 -9.76 5.23
CA HIS A 269 -21.94 -10.60 4.86
C HIS A 269 -20.71 -9.75 4.45
N LEU A 270 -20.92 -8.69 3.67
CA LEU A 270 -19.87 -7.73 3.33
C LEU A 270 -19.30 -7.07 4.59
N ASP A 271 -20.12 -6.66 5.55
CA ASP A 271 -19.66 -6.03 6.80
C ASP A 271 -18.86 -6.97 7.69
N LYS A 272 -19.17 -8.28 7.64
CA LYS A 272 -18.39 -9.31 8.34
C LYS A 272 -17.08 -9.66 7.64
N SER A 273 -16.94 -9.33 6.34
CA SER A 273 -15.72 -9.59 5.59
C SER A 273 -14.59 -8.68 6.08
N PRO A 274 -13.40 -9.20 6.40
CA PRO A 274 -12.28 -8.39 6.88
C PRO A 274 -11.97 -7.22 5.95
N THR A 275 -11.79 -6.02 6.51
CA THR A 275 -11.35 -4.83 5.77
C THR A 275 -9.83 -4.69 5.75
N ARG A 276 -9.16 -5.20 6.78
CA ARG A 276 -7.72 -5.22 6.93
C ARG A 276 -7.18 -6.63 6.73
N GLU A 277 -5.91 -6.71 6.38
CA GLU A 277 -5.19 -7.98 6.33
C GLU A 277 -5.04 -8.55 7.73
N THR A 278 -5.56 -9.75 7.97
CA THR A 278 -5.49 -10.41 9.27
C THR A 278 -4.38 -11.46 9.30
N MET A 279 -3.62 -11.52 10.40
CA MET A 279 -2.48 -12.41 10.54
C MET A 279 -2.48 -13.09 11.91
N LYS A 280 -2.10 -14.37 11.93
CA LYS A 280 -1.93 -15.17 13.14
C LYS A 280 -0.46 -15.58 13.21
N ILE A 281 0.20 -15.29 14.32
CA ILE A 281 1.64 -15.54 14.45
C ILE A 281 1.90 -16.22 15.80
N GLY A 282 2.52 -17.39 15.75
CA GLY A 282 2.89 -18.14 16.95
C GLY A 282 4.04 -17.48 17.70
N VAL A 283 3.98 -17.42 19.04
CA VAL A 283 5.12 -16.97 19.86
C VAL A 283 5.44 -18.02 20.91
N ILE A 284 6.65 -18.54 20.83
CA ILE A 284 7.11 -19.72 21.57
C ILE A 284 8.32 -19.33 22.41
N TYR A 285 8.31 -19.72 23.69
CA TYR A 285 9.45 -19.54 24.59
C TYR A 285 10.11 -20.89 24.86
N VAL A 286 11.41 -20.98 24.64
CA VAL A 286 12.26 -22.14 24.92
C VAL A 286 13.18 -21.77 26.07
N GLY A 287 12.93 -22.38 27.22
CA GLY A 287 13.70 -22.20 28.44
C GLY A 287 15.07 -22.87 28.40
N LYS A 288 15.82 -22.68 29.49
CA LYS A 288 17.13 -23.30 29.66
C LYS A 288 16.98 -24.83 29.71
N LYS A 289 17.83 -25.55 28.97
CA LYS A 289 17.83 -27.03 28.92
C LYS A 289 16.52 -27.66 28.44
N GLN A 290 15.64 -26.89 27.78
CA GLN A 290 14.44 -27.44 27.17
C GLN A 290 14.74 -27.86 25.73
N HIS A 291 14.26 -29.04 25.37
CA HIS A 291 14.52 -29.66 24.06
C HIS A 291 13.29 -30.35 23.48
N THR A 292 12.25 -30.61 24.28
CA THR A 292 11.07 -31.33 23.83
C THR A 292 9.86 -30.39 23.63
N GLN A 293 8.98 -30.75 22.69
CA GLN A 293 7.71 -30.05 22.48
C GLN A 293 6.91 -29.93 23.77
N GLN A 294 6.86 -31.01 24.55
CA GLN A 294 6.11 -31.08 25.79
C GLN A 294 6.63 -30.04 26.80
N GLU A 295 7.93 -30.00 27.06
CA GLU A 295 8.53 -29.02 27.97
C GLU A 295 8.23 -27.57 27.55
N ILE A 296 8.36 -27.29 26.25
CA ILE A 296 8.18 -25.95 25.69
C ILE A 296 6.73 -25.47 25.83
N LEU A 297 5.75 -26.33 25.51
CA LEU A 297 4.34 -25.97 25.57
C LEU A 297 3.81 -25.83 27.02
N HIS A 298 4.46 -26.45 28.00
CA HIS A 298 4.10 -26.30 29.43
C HIS A 298 4.59 -24.98 30.04
N ASN A 299 5.40 -24.19 29.32
CA ASN A 299 5.84 -22.90 29.84
C ASN A 299 4.66 -21.95 30.05
N GLU A 300 4.56 -21.39 31.26
CA GLU A 300 3.58 -20.36 31.65
C GLU A 300 4.19 -18.97 31.76
N LYS A 301 5.52 -18.87 31.84
CA LYS A 301 6.26 -17.62 31.96
C LYS A 301 7.59 -17.75 31.24
N GLY A 302 8.06 -16.65 30.65
CA GLY A 302 9.40 -16.58 30.08
C GLY A 302 10.39 -15.86 30.98
N SER A 303 11.56 -15.56 30.43
CA SER A 303 12.55 -14.72 31.13
C SER A 303 12.21 -13.24 31.04
N ARG A 304 12.88 -12.42 31.87
CA ARG A 304 12.67 -10.97 31.88
C ARG A 304 12.91 -10.31 30.51
N ALA A 305 13.89 -10.79 29.75
CA ALA A 305 14.18 -10.27 28.42
C ALA A 305 13.09 -10.65 27.41
N TYR A 306 12.54 -11.87 27.51
CA TYR A 306 11.39 -12.30 26.72
C TYR A 306 10.15 -11.46 27.02
N GLU A 307 9.80 -11.25 28.29
CA GLU A 307 8.65 -10.42 28.69
C GLU A 307 8.79 -8.97 28.20
N LEU A 308 10.02 -8.43 28.22
CA LEU A 308 10.31 -7.10 27.70
C LEU A 308 10.25 -7.02 26.16
N PHE A 309 10.57 -8.12 25.47
CA PHE A 309 10.36 -8.22 24.03
C PHE A 309 8.87 -8.29 23.70
N LEU A 310 8.09 -9.09 24.43
CA LEU A 310 6.64 -9.19 24.28
C LEU A 310 5.96 -7.83 24.41
N SER A 311 6.34 -7.02 25.40
CA SER A 311 5.76 -5.68 25.58
C SER A 311 6.06 -4.69 24.46
N GLN A 312 7.09 -4.96 23.65
CA GLN A 312 7.46 -4.15 22.48
C GLN A 312 6.94 -4.73 21.16
N LEU A 313 6.55 -6.01 21.16
CA LEU A 313 6.05 -6.73 19.99
C LEU A 313 4.62 -6.29 19.65
N GLY A 314 3.76 -6.12 20.65
CA GLY A 314 2.38 -5.67 20.49
C GLY A 314 1.75 -5.21 21.80
N TRP A 315 0.51 -4.74 21.72
CA TRP A 315 -0.29 -4.37 22.88
C TRP A 315 -0.93 -5.59 23.51
N LYS A 316 -0.86 -5.69 24.84
CA LYS A 316 -1.62 -6.68 25.58
C LYS A 316 -3.11 -6.31 25.54
N VAL A 317 -3.95 -7.21 25.04
CA VAL A 317 -5.40 -7.01 24.90
C VAL A 317 -6.16 -8.05 25.72
N ASN A 318 -7.33 -7.65 26.24
CA ASN A 318 -8.23 -8.56 26.95
C ASN A 318 -9.18 -9.23 25.95
N MET A 319 -9.22 -10.56 25.93
CA MET A 319 -9.97 -11.34 24.94
C MET A 319 -11.49 -11.21 25.07
N GLN A 320 -12.01 -10.84 26.24
CA GLN A 320 -13.44 -10.63 26.47
C GLN A 320 -13.93 -9.31 25.85
N THR A 321 -13.09 -8.27 25.84
CA THR A 321 -13.47 -6.92 25.39
C THR A 321 -12.87 -6.52 24.05
N HIS A 322 -11.91 -7.30 23.53
CA HIS A 322 -11.26 -7.03 22.26
C HIS A 322 -12.25 -7.07 21.09
N ARG A 323 -12.21 -6.03 20.27
CA ARG A 323 -13.08 -5.87 19.09
C ARG A 323 -12.36 -6.09 17.76
N GLY A 324 -11.04 -6.29 17.80
CA GLY A 324 -10.23 -6.54 16.61
C GLY A 324 -10.26 -8.00 16.20
N PHE A 325 -9.40 -8.34 15.23
CA PHE A 325 -9.20 -9.72 14.83
C PHE A 325 -8.72 -10.60 15.99
N VAL A 326 -9.35 -11.77 16.17
CA VAL A 326 -9.14 -12.69 17.32
C VAL A 326 -8.38 -13.98 16.97
N GLY A 327 -8.08 -14.24 15.69
CA GLY A 327 -7.21 -15.36 15.31
C GLY A 327 -7.72 -16.78 15.59
N GLY A 328 -8.97 -16.94 16.02
CA GLY A 328 -9.51 -18.22 16.47
C GLY A 328 -9.33 -18.46 17.97
N LEU A 329 -8.78 -17.50 18.72
CA LEU A 329 -8.78 -17.53 20.18
C LEU A 329 -10.19 -17.31 20.72
N ASP A 330 -10.50 -17.99 21.82
CA ASP A 330 -11.79 -17.94 22.50
C ASP A 330 -12.02 -16.59 23.19
N THR A 331 -13.12 -15.92 22.82
CA THR A 331 -13.58 -14.65 23.40
C THR A 331 -14.74 -14.86 24.39
N ASN A 332 -15.19 -16.10 24.61
CA ASN A 332 -16.33 -16.37 25.47
C ASN A 332 -15.95 -16.12 26.94
N PRO A 333 -16.59 -15.15 27.63
CA PRO A 333 -16.25 -14.81 29.01
C PRO A 333 -16.43 -15.96 30.00
N LYS A 334 -17.24 -16.98 29.66
CA LYS A 334 -17.49 -18.12 30.54
C LYS A 334 -16.41 -19.20 30.47
N SER A 335 -15.68 -19.29 29.35
CA SER A 335 -14.68 -20.34 29.16
C SER A 335 -13.26 -19.78 29.11
N LEU A 336 -13.03 -18.69 28.35
CA LEU A 336 -11.71 -18.10 28.07
C LEU A 336 -10.63 -19.19 27.92
N SER A 337 -10.95 -20.22 27.13
CA SER A 337 -10.19 -21.49 27.12
C SER A 337 -8.74 -21.32 26.63
N ASN A 338 -8.44 -20.21 25.96
CA ASN A 338 -7.10 -19.88 25.46
C ASN A 338 -6.41 -18.76 26.24
N GLY A 339 -6.97 -18.33 27.37
CA GLY A 339 -6.44 -17.29 28.23
C GLY A 339 -7.21 -15.97 28.13
N GLU A 340 -7.14 -15.17 29.20
CA GLU A 340 -7.87 -13.91 29.31
C GLU A 340 -7.28 -12.79 28.45
N SER A 341 -6.02 -12.94 28.02
CA SER A 341 -5.29 -11.91 27.30
C SER A 341 -4.25 -12.50 26.34
N THR A 342 -3.94 -11.75 25.30
CA THR A 342 -2.83 -12.04 24.39
C THR A 342 -2.20 -10.74 23.89
N LEU A 343 -1.23 -10.83 22.98
CA LEU A 343 -0.69 -9.68 22.27
C LEU A 343 -1.39 -9.46 20.93
N TYR A 344 -1.59 -8.20 20.61
CA TYR A 344 -2.20 -7.74 19.38
C TYR A 344 -1.45 -6.54 18.82
N TYR A 345 -1.37 -6.45 17.50
CA TYR A 345 -0.83 -5.29 16.80
C TYR A 345 -1.74 -4.93 15.63
N ALA A 346 -1.84 -3.64 15.33
CA ALA A 346 -2.64 -3.14 14.23
C ALA A 346 -2.00 -1.90 13.60
N SER A 347 -2.22 -1.78 12.30
CA SER A 347 -1.99 -0.58 11.50
C SER A 347 -3.28 -0.22 10.75
N SER A 348 -3.22 0.81 9.90
CA SER A 348 -4.36 1.18 9.04
C SER A 348 -4.79 0.06 8.08
N HIS A 349 -3.90 -0.87 7.74
CA HIS A 349 -4.11 -1.88 6.70
C HIS A 349 -3.97 -3.33 7.19
N SER A 350 -3.45 -3.57 8.39
CA SER A 350 -3.16 -4.92 8.88
C SER A 350 -3.46 -5.08 10.36
N GLU A 351 -3.85 -6.29 10.76
CA GLU A 351 -4.06 -6.72 12.13
C GLU A 351 -3.31 -8.03 12.35
N VAL A 352 -2.59 -8.10 13.47
CA VAL A 352 -1.84 -9.27 13.89
C VAL A 352 -2.31 -9.65 15.27
N ILE A 353 -2.68 -10.91 15.44
CA ILE A 353 -2.82 -11.49 16.77
C ILE A 353 -1.76 -12.56 16.97
N TYR A 354 -1.17 -12.54 18.15
CA TYR A 354 -0.12 -13.47 18.51
C TYR A 354 -0.71 -14.63 19.31
N HIS A 355 -0.37 -15.86 18.93
CA HIS A 355 -0.64 -17.04 19.73
C HIS A 355 0.54 -17.26 20.69
N VAL A 356 0.52 -16.53 21.81
CA VAL A 356 1.60 -16.55 22.79
C VAL A 356 1.44 -17.74 23.73
N VAL A 357 2.26 -18.77 23.56
CA VAL A 357 2.15 -20.06 24.29
C VAL A 357 2.16 -19.87 25.82
N THR A 358 2.96 -18.93 26.33
CA THR A 358 3.06 -18.63 27.77
C THR A 358 1.84 -17.90 28.32
N MET A 359 1.04 -17.23 27.47
CA MET A 359 -0.20 -16.57 27.89
C MET A 359 -1.42 -17.50 27.82
N MET A 360 -1.28 -18.67 27.20
CA MET A 360 -2.33 -19.68 27.15
C MET A 360 -2.29 -20.56 28.42
N PRO A 361 -3.45 -20.92 29.01
CA PRO A 361 -3.52 -21.78 30.18
C PRO A 361 -2.86 -23.15 29.94
N THR A 362 -2.05 -23.61 30.89
CA THR A 362 -1.50 -24.96 30.89
C THR A 362 -2.49 -25.89 31.59
N LYS A 363 -2.76 -27.06 30.99
CA LYS A 363 -3.63 -28.08 31.57
C LYS A 363 -2.78 -29.26 32.06
N PRO A 364 -2.59 -29.46 33.38
CA PRO A 364 -1.77 -30.56 33.90
C PRO A 364 -2.27 -31.95 33.46
N SER A 365 -3.57 -32.07 33.19
CA SER A 365 -4.22 -33.29 32.68
C SER A 365 -3.94 -33.58 31.20
N ASP A 366 -3.34 -32.65 30.46
CA ASP A 366 -3.06 -32.78 29.03
C ASP A 366 -1.54 -32.69 28.77
N PRO A 367 -0.83 -33.83 28.75
CA PRO A 367 0.61 -33.86 28.49
C PRO A 367 1.03 -33.27 27.14
N GLN A 368 0.13 -33.20 26.15
CA GLN A 368 0.45 -32.63 24.84
C GLN A 368 0.13 -31.14 24.73
N GLN A 369 -0.59 -30.57 25.71
CA GLN A 369 -1.11 -29.21 25.67
C GLN A 369 -1.80 -28.92 24.33
N ILE A 370 -2.74 -29.79 23.94
CA ILE A 370 -3.41 -29.82 22.64
C ILE A 370 -4.02 -28.46 22.30
N ASP A 371 -4.59 -27.75 23.28
CA ASP A 371 -5.19 -26.44 23.04
C ASP A 371 -4.16 -25.39 22.63
N LYS A 372 -2.98 -25.39 23.25
CA LYS A 372 -1.88 -24.52 22.82
C LYS A 372 -1.36 -24.93 21.46
N LYS A 373 -1.14 -26.24 21.27
CA LYS A 373 -0.63 -26.82 20.03
C LYS A 373 -1.57 -26.57 18.85
N ARG A 374 -2.88 -26.61 19.04
CA ARG A 374 -3.89 -26.37 17.99
C ARG A 374 -3.81 -24.97 17.42
N HIS A 375 -3.45 -23.96 18.23
CA HIS A 375 -3.29 -22.60 17.76
C HIS A 375 -1.93 -22.42 17.10
N VAL A 376 -0.85 -22.60 17.87
CA VAL A 376 0.51 -22.37 17.36
C VAL A 376 0.87 -23.31 16.21
N GLY A 377 0.44 -24.57 16.27
CA GLY A 377 0.70 -25.57 15.25
C GLY A 377 -0.08 -25.35 13.94
N ASN A 378 -1.03 -24.42 13.91
CA ASN A 378 -1.76 -24.03 12.69
C ASN A 378 -1.38 -22.62 12.20
N ASP A 379 -0.30 -22.05 12.73
CA ASP A 379 0.25 -20.78 12.26
C ASP A 379 1.37 -21.00 11.25
N TYR A 380 1.38 -20.17 10.21
CA TYR A 380 2.42 -20.16 9.18
C TYR A 380 3.81 -19.80 9.71
N VAL A 381 3.81 -18.86 10.66
CA VAL A 381 5.02 -18.19 11.13
C VAL A 381 5.11 -18.32 12.65
N HIS A 382 6.26 -18.76 13.13
CA HIS A 382 6.59 -18.80 14.55
C HIS A 382 7.71 -17.83 14.88
N ILE A 383 7.55 -17.07 15.95
CA ILE A 383 8.62 -16.35 16.63
C ILE A 383 9.05 -17.22 17.82
N VAL A 384 10.29 -17.68 17.79
CA VAL A 384 10.83 -18.57 18.83
C VAL A 384 11.88 -17.81 19.63
N TRP A 385 11.62 -17.59 20.91
CA TRP A 385 12.61 -17.05 21.83
C TRP A 385 13.37 -18.20 22.50
N SER A 386 14.70 -18.26 22.32
CA SER A 386 15.51 -19.31 22.95
C SER A 386 16.45 -18.75 24.01
N ASP A 387 16.18 -19.13 25.26
CA ASP A 387 17.10 -18.94 26.39
C ASP A 387 18.07 -20.11 26.57
N ASN A 388 17.99 -21.12 25.70
CA ASN A 388 18.90 -22.24 25.69
C ASN A 388 20.25 -21.81 25.07
N ALA A 389 21.22 -21.51 25.92
CA ALA A 389 22.54 -21.02 25.49
C ALA A 389 23.49 -22.13 25.03
N THR A 390 23.19 -23.39 25.35
CA THR A 390 24.08 -24.53 25.09
C THR A 390 23.78 -25.22 23.76
N GLN A 391 22.58 -25.08 23.24
CA GLN A 391 22.15 -25.74 22.01
C GLN A 391 21.27 -24.82 21.16
N ASN A 392 21.43 -24.90 19.85
CA ASN A 392 20.51 -24.27 18.92
C ASN A 392 19.13 -24.95 19.00
N TYR A 393 18.08 -24.16 18.87
CA TYR A 393 16.73 -24.67 18.69
C TYR A 393 16.65 -25.51 17.40
N ASP A 394 16.04 -26.69 17.50
CA ASP A 394 15.76 -27.55 16.36
C ASP A 394 14.38 -27.17 15.77
N PRO A 395 14.29 -26.74 14.50
CA PRO A 395 13.03 -26.37 13.86
C PRO A 395 11.98 -27.49 13.81
N SER A 396 12.40 -28.76 13.97
CA SER A 396 11.52 -29.92 14.01
C SER A 396 10.86 -30.15 15.38
N THR A 397 11.29 -29.40 16.42
CA THR A 397 10.82 -29.60 17.81
C THR A 397 9.31 -29.46 17.94
N ILE A 398 8.71 -28.44 17.30
CA ILE A 398 7.26 -28.25 17.31
C ILE A 398 6.69 -28.84 16.02
N THR A 399 6.09 -30.02 16.15
CA THR A 399 5.51 -30.76 15.03
C THR A 399 4.28 -30.02 14.47
N SER A 400 4.35 -29.58 13.22
CA SER A 400 3.27 -28.87 12.53
C SER A 400 3.43 -29.02 11.01
N HIS A 401 2.30 -29.08 10.30
CA HIS A 401 2.29 -28.98 8.83
C HIS A 401 2.40 -27.53 8.34
N PHE A 402 2.05 -26.56 9.18
CA PHE A 402 1.92 -25.15 8.83
C PHE A 402 3.12 -24.29 9.24
N ASN A 403 4.08 -24.79 10.01
CA ASN A 403 5.27 -24.05 10.49
C ASN A 403 6.30 -23.68 9.38
N ASP A 404 5.86 -23.03 8.31
CA ASP A 404 6.64 -22.73 7.11
C ASP A 404 7.82 -21.79 7.37
N VAL A 405 7.70 -20.90 8.35
CA VAL A 405 8.76 -19.97 8.75
C VAL A 405 8.92 -19.92 10.27
N GLN A 406 10.16 -19.97 10.75
CA GLN A 406 10.50 -19.85 12.16
C GLN A 406 11.61 -18.81 12.34
N ILE A 407 11.31 -17.72 13.06
CA ILE A 407 12.23 -16.64 13.39
C ILE A 407 12.71 -16.87 14.82
N VAL A 408 13.92 -17.39 14.97
CA VAL A 408 14.51 -17.76 16.25
C VAL A 408 15.42 -16.65 16.77
N ILE A 409 15.17 -16.22 18.01
CA ILE A 409 15.87 -15.11 18.68
C ILE A 409 16.73 -15.70 19.79
N TYR A 410 18.04 -15.45 19.73
CA TYR A 410 19.01 -15.86 20.74
C TYR A 410 19.64 -14.63 21.42
N PRO A 411 19.41 -14.41 22.73
CA PRO A 411 20.09 -13.34 23.47
C PRO A 411 21.60 -13.60 23.57
N LEU A 412 22.43 -12.67 23.05
CA LEU A 412 23.89 -12.78 23.05
C LEU A 412 24.51 -12.32 24.38
N ARG A 413 24.23 -13.08 25.44
CA ARG A 413 24.61 -12.72 26.83
C ARG A 413 26.11 -12.54 27.08
N LYS A 414 26.97 -13.10 26.22
CA LYS A 414 28.44 -13.10 26.37
C LYS A 414 29.15 -11.97 25.60
N ALA A 415 28.49 -11.33 24.63
CA ALA A 415 29.12 -10.31 23.78
C ALA A 415 28.94 -8.91 24.38
N GLN A 416 27.72 -8.38 24.33
CA GLN A 416 27.30 -7.10 24.93
C GLN A 416 25.83 -7.19 25.34
N ARG A 417 25.44 -6.45 26.39
CA ARG A 417 24.03 -6.36 26.81
C ARG A 417 23.21 -5.76 25.68
N GLY A 418 22.04 -6.34 25.39
CA GLY A 418 21.08 -5.82 24.41
C GLY A 418 21.31 -6.26 22.96
N LEU A 419 22.21 -7.22 22.68
CA LEU A 419 22.36 -7.82 21.35
C LEU A 419 21.68 -9.18 21.24
N PHE A 420 21.08 -9.45 20.09
CA PHE A 420 20.33 -10.68 19.81
C PHE A 420 20.72 -11.22 18.44
N LEU A 421 21.08 -12.50 18.37
CA LEU A 421 21.29 -13.21 17.11
C LEU A 421 19.95 -13.73 16.61
N ILE A 422 19.67 -13.48 15.33
CA ILE A 422 18.48 -13.97 14.64
C ILE A 422 18.89 -15.15 13.76
N LYS A 423 18.19 -16.28 13.89
CA LYS A 423 18.24 -17.37 12.91
C LYS A 423 16.86 -17.56 12.33
N ILE A 424 16.78 -17.58 11.01
CA ILE A 424 15.52 -17.80 10.29
C ILE A 424 15.60 -19.17 9.62
N HIS A 425 14.60 -20.00 9.89
CA HIS A 425 14.39 -21.28 9.24
C HIS A 425 13.14 -21.20 8.39
N THR A 426 13.23 -21.69 7.15
CA THR A 426 12.13 -21.68 6.18
C THR A 426 12.05 -23.06 5.54
N LYS A 427 10.85 -23.49 5.14
CA LYS A 427 10.73 -24.63 4.20
C LYS A 427 11.19 -24.22 2.80
N ASP A 428 11.60 -25.20 1.99
CA ASP A 428 12.26 -24.99 0.69
C ASP A 428 11.47 -24.12 -0.30
N LYS A 429 10.15 -24.06 -0.16
CA LYS A 429 9.26 -23.36 -1.09
C LYS A 429 8.97 -21.92 -0.71
N VAL A 430 9.47 -21.40 0.41
CA VAL A 430 9.12 -20.04 0.86
C VAL A 430 10.02 -19.00 0.17
N PRO A 431 9.46 -18.05 -0.62
CA PRO A 431 10.22 -16.94 -1.19
C PRO A 431 10.93 -16.08 -0.14
N PRO A 432 11.94 -15.29 -0.53
CA PRO A 432 12.53 -14.30 0.36
C PRO A 432 11.49 -13.30 0.90
N PHE A 433 11.66 -12.89 2.15
CA PHE A 433 10.75 -11.95 2.82
C PHE A 433 11.48 -11.14 3.89
N GLY A 434 10.88 -10.00 4.26
CA GLY A 434 11.22 -9.27 5.48
C GLY A 434 12.57 -8.54 5.46
N PRO A 435 12.80 -7.64 6.43
CA PRO A 435 14.07 -6.94 6.58
C PRO A 435 15.15 -7.77 7.31
N LEU A 436 14.78 -8.80 8.08
CA LEU A 436 15.75 -9.65 8.78
C LEU A 436 16.16 -10.86 7.94
N GLN A 437 17.46 -11.16 7.97
CA GLN A 437 18.06 -12.35 7.40
C GLN A 437 18.66 -13.23 8.50
N SER A 438 18.77 -14.54 8.23
CA SER A 438 19.40 -15.48 9.14
C SER A 438 20.87 -15.12 9.35
N GLY A 439 21.34 -15.08 10.61
CA GLY A 439 22.70 -14.69 10.98
C GLY A 439 22.84 -13.24 11.43
N MET A 440 21.82 -12.39 11.23
CA MET A 440 21.87 -10.99 11.67
C MET A 440 21.92 -10.86 13.18
N VAL A 441 22.68 -9.86 13.65
CA VAL A 441 22.70 -9.42 15.05
C VAL A 441 21.95 -8.10 15.17
N VAL A 442 20.99 -8.04 16.07
CA VAL A 442 20.05 -6.92 16.21
C VAL A 442 20.12 -6.37 17.64
N HIS A 443 20.09 -5.05 17.76
CA HIS A 443 20.02 -4.37 19.04
C HIS A 443 18.60 -4.39 19.61
N GLN A 444 18.48 -4.40 20.94
CA GLN A 444 17.23 -4.54 21.69
C GLN A 444 16.14 -3.57 21.26
N VAL A 445 16.52 -2.32 20.97
CA VAL A 445 15.60 -1.22 20.63
C VAL A 445 14.87 -1.49 19.31
N ASP A 446 15.51 -2.17 18.36
CA ASP A 446 14.93 -2.44 17.04
C ASP A 446 14.39 -3.85 16.89
N LEU A 447 14.76 -4.75 17.81
CA LEU A 447 14.42 -6.17 17.77
C LEU A 447 12.91 -6.41 17.53
N ALA A 448 12.05 -5.87 18.37
CA ALA A 448 10.61 -6.14 18.28
C ALA A 448 9.99 -5.59 17.00
N ARG A 449 10.44 -4.40 16.54
CA ARG A 449 9.96 -3.79 15.30
C ARG A 449 10.36 -4.61 14.08
N LEU A 450 11.64 -5.01 14.01
CA LEU A 450 12.18 -5.77 12.89
C LEU A 450 11.60 -7.20 12.85
N VAL A 451 11.46 -7.86 14.00
CA VAL A 451 10.83 -9.19 14.09
C VAL A 451 9.36 -9.10 13.70
N ARG A 452 8.61 -8.10 14.17
CA ARG A 452 7.22 -7.89 13.75
C ARG A 452 7.12 -7.73 12.23
N GLN A 453 7.87 -6.82 11.64
CA GLN A 453 7.82 -6.58 10.19
C GLN A 453 8.21 -7.83 9.39
N THR A 454 9.25 -8.55 9.82
CA THR A 454 9.69 -9.79 9.19
C THR A 454 8.62 -10.87 9.28
N SER A 455 8.01 -11.05 10.46
CA SER A 455 6.97 -12.06 10.68
C SER A 455 5.68 -11.77 9.88
N MET A 456 5.30 -10.50 9.73
CA MET A 456 4.18 -10.09 8.89
C MET A 456 4.46 -10.35 7.40
N ASN A 457 5.66 -10.03 6.93
CA ASN A 457 6.07 -10.28 5.55
C ASN A 457 6.18 -11.80 5.25
N ALA A 458 6.71 -12.58 6.18
CA ALA A 458 6.72 -14.04 6.09
C ALA A 458 5.28 -14.59 5.95
N ASN A 459 4.36 -14.14 6.80
CA ASN A 459 2.97 -14.60 6.76
C ASN A 459 2.29 -14.24 5.44
N ARG A 460 2.56 -13.05 4.88
CA ARG A 460 2.08 -12.66 3.53
C ARG A 460 2.50 -13.64 2.46
N VAL A 461 3.79 -13.97 2.44
CA VAL A 461 4.39 -14.86 1.44
C VAL A 461 3.85 -16.28 1.58
N CYS A 462 3.76 -16.83 2.81
CA CYS A 462 3.15 -18.14 3.04
C CYS A 462 1.67 -18.15 2.63
N ARG A 463 0.92 -17.10 2.95
CA ARG A 463 -0.50 -17.00 2.57
C ARG A 463 -0.72 -16.85 1.07
N SER A 464 0.14 -16.14 0.35
CA SER A 464 0.02 -16.01 -1.11
C SER A 464 0.20 -17.34 -1.85
N GLN A 465 0.85 -18.32 -1.23
CA GLN A 465 1.00 -19.67 -1.77
C GLN A 465 -0.19 -20.57 -1.48
N THR A 466 -1.11 -20.14 -0.62
CA THR A 466 -2.33 -20.89 -0.31
C THR A 466 -3.30 -20.79 -1.48
N MET A 467 -3.71 -21.95 -2.01
CA MET A 467 -4.67 -22.04 -3.11
C MET A 467 -5.94 -21.26 -2.77
N LEU A 468 -6.42 -20.43 -3.72
CA LEU A 468 -7.62 -19.59 -3.58
C LEU A 468 -7.52 -18.45 -2.55
N TYR A 469 -6.35 -18.18 -1.97
CA TYR A 469 -6.22 -17.00 -1.10
C TYR A 469 -6.31 -15.71 -1.92
N VAL A 470 -7.26 -14.85 -1.52
CA VAL A 470 -7.42 -13.50 -2.07
C VAL A 470 -7.33 -12.51 -0.92
N ARG A 471 -6.64 -11.40 -1.14
CA ARG A 471 -6.51 -10.34 -0.14
C ARG A 471 -7.88 -9.74 0.22
N PRO A 472 -8.02 -9.11 1.40
CA PRO A 472 -9.30 -8.57 1.86
C PRO A 472 -9.91 -7.54 0.90
N TYR A 473 -9.12 -6.59 0.37
CA TYR A 473 -9.61 -5.56 -0.54
C TYR A 473 -10.22 -6.12 -1.83
N PRO A 474 -9.52 -6.96 -2.63
CA PRO A 474 -10.14 -7.58 -3.80
C PRO A 474 -11.34 -8.48 -3.45
N THR A 475 -11.29 -9.19 -2.31
CA THR A 475 -12.44 -10.00 -1.86
C THR A 475 -13.67 -9.15 -1.60
N ARG A 476 -13.51 -8.03 -0.88
CA ARG A 476 -14.59 -7.09 -0.61
C ARG A 476 -15.10 -6.43 -1.89
N LYS A 477 -14.20 -6.07 -2.81
CA LYS A 477 -14.60 -5.53 -4.11
C LYS A 477 -15.48 -6.53 -4.87
N LYS A 478 -15.08 -7.80 -4.96
CA LYS A 478 -15.91 -8.86 -5.56
C LYS A 478 -17.27 -8.98 -4.88
N LEU A 479 -17.32 -8.94 -3.55
CA LEU A 479 -18.60 -8.95 -2.82
C LEU A 479 -19.48 -7.74 -3.16
N VAL A 480 -18.90 -6.55 -3.31
CA VAL A 480 -19.62 -5.34 -3.73
C VAL A 480 -20.12 -5.50 -5.17
N ASP A 481 -19.27 -5.96 -6.09
CA ASP A 481 -19.63 -6.19 -7.48
C ASP A 481 -20.79 -7.20 -7.59
N GLU A 482 -20.73 -8.30 -6.83
CA GLU A 482 -21.81 -9.30 -6.75
C GLU A 482 -23.11 -8.76 -6.14
N ILE A 483 -23.03 -7.82 -5.20
CA ILE A 483 -24.20 -7.13 -4.63
C ILE A 483 -24.82 -6.23 -5.70
N VAL A 484 -23.99 -5.47 -6.41
CA VAL A 484 -24.45 -4.60 -7.49
C VAL A 484 -25.07 -5.42 -8.61
N GLU A 485 -24.43 -6.50 -9.06
CA GLU A 485 -24.97 -7.37 -10.12
C GLU A 485 -26.32 -8.00 -9.74
N ARG A 486 -26.47 -8.43 -8.47
CA ARG A 486 -27.69 -9.12 -8.03
C ARG A 486 -28.86 -8.21 -7.68
N TYR A 487 -28.59 -6.98 -7.23
CA TYR A 487 -29.63 -6.11 -6.68
C TYR A 487 -29.75 -4.76 -7.39
N ALA A 488 -28.88 -4.44 -8.36
CA ALA A 488 -29.02 -3.19 -9.09
C ALA A 488 -30.29 -3.19 -9.93
N VAL A 489 -31.03 -2.09 -9.83
CA VAL A 489 -32.23 -1.83 -10.61
C VAL A 489 -31.92 -0.75 -11.62
N GLU A 490 -32.41 -0.90 -12.85
CA GLU A 490 -32.41 0.19 -13.80
C GLU A 490 -33.32 1.32 -13.30
N TYR A 491 -32.79 2.53 -13.28
CA TYR A 491 -33.55 3.72 -12.91
C TYR A 491 -33.32 4.81 -13.95
N LYS A 492 -34.35 5.63 -14.17
CA LYS A 492 -34.17 6.90 -14.90
C LYS A 492 -33.55 7.90 -13.96
N GLU A 493 -32.52 8.62 -14.40
CA GLU A 493 -31.84 9.63 -13.58
C GLU A 493 -32.82 10.65 -12.98
N SER A 494 -33.83 11.06 -13.74
CA SER A 494 -34.93 11.90 -13.26
C SER A 494 -35.71 11.28 -12.08
N GLN A 495 -35.91 9.96 -12.09
CA GLN A 495 -36.58 9.23 -11.03
C GLN A 495 -35.70 9.13 -9.76
N LEU A 496 -34.39 8.90 -9.91
CA LEU A 496 -33.45 8.93 -8.77
C LEU A 496 -33.41 10.31 -8.12
N LEU A 497 -33.29 11.37 -8.92
CA LEU A 497 -33.30 12.75 -8.41
C LEU A 497 -34.62 13.07 -7.71
N THR A 498 -35.75 12.59 -8.25
CA THR A 498 -37.07 12.74 -7.62
C THR A 498 -37.18 11.93 -6.31
N MET A 499 -36.56 10.76 -6.21
CA MET A 499 -36.53 9.98 -4.96
C MET A 499 -35.62 10.57 -3.89
N LEU A 500 -34.45 11.08 -4.28
CA LEU A 500 -33.46 11.66 -3.35
C LEU A 500 -33.88 13.05 -2.85
N PHE A 501 -34.60 13.81 -3.69
CA PHE A 501 -34.90 15.22 -3.44
C PHE A 501 -36.41 15.54 -3.47
N GLY A 502 -37.26 14.55 -3.65
CA GLY A 502 -38.71 14.69 -3.53
C GLY A 502 -39.08 14.98 -2.07
N ASN A 503 -39.80 16.09 -1.85
CA ASN A 503 -40.31 16.44 -0.52
C ASN A 503 -41.13 15.27 0.05
N SER A 504 -40.67 14.71 1.17
CA SER A 504 -41.46 13.84 2.04
C SER A 504 -42.52 14.66 2.79
N SER A 505 -43.43 15.31 2.06
CA SER A 505 -44.57 16.04 2.62
C SER A 505 -45.91 15.55 2.09
N SER A 506 -46.04 14.26 1.79
CA SER A 506 -47.34 13.63 1.57
C SER A 506 -47.30 12.18 2.02
N THR A 507 -47.41 11.96 3.33
CA THR A 507 -48.07 10.75 3.83
C THR A 507 -49.47 10.75 3.21
N PRO A 508 -49.90 9.74 2.43
CA PRO A 508 -51.30 9.65 2.08
C PRO A 508 -52.04 9.36 3.38
N ALA A 509 -52.91 10.27 3.80
CA ALA A 509 -53.89 9.99 4.83
C ALA A 509 -54.63 8.71 4.43
N ALA A 510 -54.69 7.75 5.34
CA ALA A 510 -55.47 6.53 5.17
C ALA A 510 -56.88 6.93 4.71
N ALA A 511 -57.28 6.42 3.54
CA ALA A 511 -58.63 6.62 3.03
C ALA A 511 -59.61 6.06 4.06
N SER A 512 -60.35 6.96 4.70
CA SER A 512 -61.51 6.64 5.51
C SER A 512 -62.56 5.98 4.63
N THR A 513 -62.82 4.71 4.87
CA THR A 513 -63.96 3.96 4.32
C THR A 513 -65.26 4.71 4.69
N PRO A 514 -66.16 5.02 3.73
CA PRO A 514 -67.44 5.60 4.09
C PRO A 514 -68.31 4.52 4.71
N SER A 515 -68.78 4.79 5.93
CA SER A 515 -69.83 4.04 6.59
C SER A 515 -71.14 4.18 5.81
N GLY A 516 -71.53 3.13 5.10
CA GLY A 516 -72.89 2.94 4.60
C GLY A 516 -73.60 1.88 5.44
N GLY A 517 -74.39 2.31 6.43
CA GLY A 517 -75.68 1.66 6.71
C GLY A 517 -76.73 2.35 5.82
N ALA A 518 -77.86 1.78 5.47
CA ALA A 518 -78.56 0.58 5.91
C ALA A 518 -79.49 0.12 4.76
N ASP A 519 -79.80 -1.17 4.71
CA ASP A 519 -81.17 -1.73 4.79
C ASP A 519 -81.12 -3.26 4.78
#